data_AF-A0A7V9C4P9-F1
#
_entry.id   AF-A0A7V9C4P9-F1
#
_cell.length_a   1.000
_cell.length_b   1.000
_cell.length_c   1.000
_cell.angle_alpha   90.00
_cell.angle_beta   90.00
_cell.angle_gamma   90.00
#
_symmetry.space_group_name_H-M   'P 1'
#
loop_
_entity.id
_entity.type
_entity.pdbx_description
1 polymer ?
#
loop_
_entity_poly.entity_id
_entity_poly.type
_entity_poly.pdbx_seq_one_letter_code
_entity_poly.pdbx_strand_id
1 'polypeptide(L)'
;MSQTTTRQLAEKIAQMIDAETQSTDLSSLASSIDKINDRLDRLELASGIPHSALRSIQQSIHPSQDRFEVIEAVADEVLAQYKNEKACKFEPNGKPCDHCSMCSSRGF
;
A
#
# COMPACT_ATOMS: atom_id res chain seq x y z
N MET A 1 -1.25 -46.34 38.76
CA MET A 1 -0.16 -45.43 38.35
C MET A 1 -0.60 -44.23 37.49
N SER A 2 -1.90 -44.08 37.13
CA SER A 2 -2.37 -43.00 36.26
C SER A 2 -2.65 -41.65 36.95
N GLN A 3 -2.94 -41.61 38.25
CA GLN A 3 -3.26 -40.34 38.93
C GLN A 3 -2.04 -39.44 39.18
N THR A 4 -0.86 -40.05 39.35
CA THR A 4 0.40 -39.33 39.62
C THR A 4 0.85 -38.52 38.42
N THR A 5 0.67 -39.05 37.20
CA THR A 5 1.02 -38.35 35.95
C THR A 5 0.07 -37.19 35.66
N THR A 6 -1.22 -37.36 35.95
CA THR A 6 -2.21 -36.26 35.83
C THR A 6 -1.90 -35.12 36.80
N ARG A 7 -1.50 -35.44 38.04
CA ARG A 7 -1.12 -34.43 39.03
C ARG A 7 0.16 -33.68 38.61
N GLN A 8 1.17 -34.40 38.13
CA GLN A 8 2.41 -33.79 37.62
C GLN A 8 2.16 -32.91 36.40
N LEU A 9 1.24 -33.31 35.52
CA LEU A 9 0.84 -32.51 34.36
C LEU A 9 0.15 -31.22 34.79
N ALA A 10 -0.81 -31.30 35.72
CA ALA A 10 -1.52 -30.14 36.24
C ALA A 10 -0.57 -29.14 36.94
N GLU A 11 0.40 -29.63 37.70
CA GLU A 11 1.41 -28.82 38.36
C GLU A 11 2.33 -28.12 37.34
N LYS A 12 2.71 -28.83 36.27
CA LYS A 12 3.53 -28.25 35.20
C LYS A 12 2.76 -27.21 34.38
N ILE A 13 1.45 -27.40 34.17
CA ILE A 13 0.59 -26.41 33.52
C ILE A 13 0.47 -25.15 34.38
N ALA A 14 0.25 -25.30 35.70
CA ALA A 14 0.18 -24.15 36.62
C ALA A 14 1.49 -23.33 36.60
N GLN A 15 2.65 -24.00 36.63
CA GLN A 15 3.95 -23.33 36.55
C GLN A 15 4.15 -22.56 35.24
N MET A 16 3.66 -23.07 34.11
CA MET A 16 3.77 -22.37 32.83
C MET A 16 2.88 -21.12 32.77
N ILE A 17 1.67 -21.19 33.32
CA ILE A 17 0.74 -20.05 33.40
C ILE A 17 1.30 -18.94 34.29
N ASP A 18 1.88 -19.31 35.43
CA ASP A 18 2.51 -18.35 36.35
C ASP A 18 3.77 -17.69 35.73
N ALA A 19 4.55 -18.44 34.95
CA ALA A 19 5.70 -17.90 34.23
C ALA A 19 5.30 -16.95 33.08
N GLU A 20 4.20 -17.24 32.39
CA GLU A 20 3.67 -16.40 31.31
C GLU A 20 3.05 -15.10 31.85
N THR A 21 2.34 -15.16 32.98
CA THR A 21 1.75 -13.99 33.66
C THR A 21 2.77 -13.12 34.37
N GLN A 22 3.92 -13.66 34.79
CA GLN A 22 5.04 -12.89 35.34
C GLN A 22 5.97 -12.30 34.26
N SER A 23 5.65 -12.46 32.97
CA SER A 23 6.43 -11.82 31.91
C SER A 23 6.34 -10.30 32.07
N THR A 24 7.39 -9.72 32.65
CA THR A 24 7.66 -8.27 32.76
C THR A 24 7.49 -7.56 31.42
N ASP A 25 7.64 -8.31 30.33
CA ASP A 25 7.44 -7.91 28.95
C ASP A 25 6.01 -7.43 28.68
N LEU A 26 4.98 -8.08 29.23
CA LEU A 26 3.58 -7.65 29.06
C LEU A 26 3.29 -6.33 29.78
N SER A 27 3.83 -6.15 30.99
CA SER A 27 3.68 -4.89 31.73
C SER A 27 4.42 -3.74 31.04
N SER A 28 5.60 -3.99 30.47
CA SER A 28 6.36 -2.99 29.73
C SER A 28 5.71 -2.65 28.38
N LEU A 29 5.09 -3.63 27.73
CA LEU A 29 4.30 -3.45 26.51
C LEU A 29 3.06 -2.61 26.79
N ALA A 30 2.29 -2.94 27.82
CA ALA A 30 1.12 -2.17 28.25
C ALA A 30 1.50 -0.71 28.55
N SER A 31 2.58 -0.51 29.33
CA SER A 31 3.10 0.84 29.63
C SER A 31 3.54 1.61 28.37
N SER A 32 4.03 0.90 27.35
CA SER A 32 4.42 1.52 26.08
C SER A 32 3.22 1.92 25.25
N ILE A 33 2.15 1.12 25.26
CA ILE A 33 0.88 1.43 24.60
C ILE A 33 0.25 2.67 25.23
N ASP A 34 0.20 2.76 26.56
CA ASP A 34 -0.34 3.92 27.26
C ASP A 34 0.42 5.21 26.90
N LYS A 35 1.76 5.14 26.84
CA LYS A 35 2.60 6.28 26.40
C LYS A 35 2.34 6.69 24.95
N ILE A 36 2.01 5.75 24.07
CA ILE A 36 1.68 6.06 22.68
C ILE A 36 0.34 6.80 22.63
N ASN A 37 -0.68 6.30 23.34
CA ASN A 37 -1.99 6.92 23.39
C ASN A 37 -1.92 8.35 23.96
N ASP A 38 -1.21 8.53 25.08
CA ASP A 38 -0.99 9.86 25.68
C ASP A 38 -0.34 10.86 24.71
N ARG A 39 0.58 10.38 23.86
CA ARG A 39 1.24 11.22 22.85
C ARG A 39 0.30 11.56 21.70
N LEU A 40 -0.54 10.61 21.28
CA LEU A 40 -1.54 10.83 20.24
C LEU A 40 -2.57 11.86 20.70
N ASP A 41 -3.10 11.72 21.91
CA ASP A 41 -4.07 12.67 22.48
C ASP A 41 -3.49 14.09 22.52
N ARG A 42 -2.22 14.24 22.93
CA ARG A 42 -1.54 15.54 22.92
C ARG A 42 -1.37 16.10 21.51
N LEU A 43 -1.07 15.26 20.52
CA LEU A 43 -0.92 15.67 19.14
C LEU A 43 -2.25 16.05 18.51
N GLU A 44 -3.34 15.38 18.88
CA GLU A 44 -4.70 15.71 18.43
C GLU A 44 -5.16 17.05 19.03
N LEU A 45 -4.93 17.24 20.33
CA LEU A 45 -5.21 18.51 21.02
C LEU A 45 -4.35 19.66 20.48
N ALA A 46 -3.07 19.42 20.23
CA ALA A 46 -2.16 20.42 19.68
C ALA A 46 -2.40 20.69 18.19
N SER A 47 -2.87 19.69 17.43
CA SER A 47 -3.05 19.85 16.00
C SER A 47 -4.22 20.75 15.66
N GLY A 48 -5.31 20.80 16.46
CA GLY A 48 -6.41 21.79 16.37
C GLY A 48 -7.06 22.01 14.98
N ILE A 49 -6.58 21.30 13.96
CA ILE A 49 -6.87 21.42 12.55
C ILE A 49 -7.67 20.17 12.23
N PRO A 50 -8.91 20.30 11.75
CA PRO A 50 -9.69 19.15 11.37
C PRO A 50 -8.90 18.32 10.36
N HIS A 51 -8.75 17.02 10.60
CA HIS A 51 -7.99 16.09 9.77
C HIS A 51 -8.33 16.15 8.26
N SER A 52 -9.49 16.71 7.93
CA SER A 52 -9.93 17.03 6.56
C SER A 52 -9.14 18.17 5.90
N ALA A 53 -8.69 19.19 6.64
CA ALA A 53 -7.91 20.31 6.09
C ALA A 53 -6.43 19.94 5.86
N LEU A 54 -5.82 19.10 6.72
CA LEU A 54 -4.44 18.64 6.54
C LEU A 54 -4.27 17.66 5.37
N ARG A 55 -5.29 16.83 5.08
CA ARG A 55 -5.27 15.97 3.87
C ARG A 55 -5.30 16.79 2.57
N SER A 56 -5.92 17.97 2.57
CA SER A 56 -5.93 18.86 1.40
C SER A 56 -4.60 19.61 1.22
N ILE A 57 -3.90 19.94 2.31
CA ILE A 57 -2.58 20.60 2.23
C ILE A 57 -1.46 19.58 1.92
N GLN A 58 -1.66 18.31 2.27
CA GLN A 58 -0.76 17.20 1.90
C GLN A 58 -1.05 16.58 0.52
N GLN A 59 -2.02 17.11 -0.23
CA GLN A 59 -2.02 17.01 -1.69
C GLN A 59 -0.98 18.01 -2.23
N SER A 60 0.31 17.77 -1.98
CA SER A 60 1.17 16.99 -2.89
C SER A 60 1.72 17.87 -4.02
N ILE A 61 2.76 18.63 -3.69
CA ILE A 61 3.76 19.09 -4.67
C ILE A 61 5.00 18.22 -4.42
N HIS A 62 4.87 16.91 -4.63
CA HIS A 62 6.07 16.08 -4.69
C HIS A 62 6.60 16.18 -6.13
N PRO A 63 7.90 16.42 -6.36
CA PRO A 63 8.44 16.60 -7.72
C PRO A 63 8.22 15.43 -8.68
N SER A 64 7.80 14.25 -8.18
CA SER A 64 7.37 13.15 -9.04
C SER A 64 6.00 13.40 -9.68
N GLN A 65 5.14 14.18 -9.06
CA GLN A 65 3.79 14.46 -9.54
C GLN A 65 3.80 15.34 -10.79
N ASP A 66 4.66 16.36 -10.82
CA ASP A 66 4.92 17.17 -12.03
C ASP A 66 5.46 16.30 -13.19
N ARG A 67 6.25 15.26 -12.90
CA ARG A 67 6.76 14.34 -13.92
C ARG A 67 5.66 13.47 -14.51
N PHE A 68 4.66 13.08 -13.71
CA PHE A 68 3.54 12.30 -14.21
C PHE A 68 2.65 13.12 -15.14
N GLU A 69 2.42 14.40 -14.85
CA GLU A 69 1.65 15.31 -15.71
C GLU A 69 2.29 15.50 -17.09
N VAL A 70 3.62 15.66 -17.15
CA VAL A 70 4.34 15.74 -18.42
C VAL A 70 4.27 14.43 -19.21
N ILE A 71 4.41 13.29 -18.53
CA ILE A 71 4.36 11.97 -19.18
C ILE A 71 2.94 11.68 -19.72
N GLU A 72 1.90 12.07 -18.98
CA GLU A 72 0.51 11.91 -19.39
C GLU A 72 0.19 12.75 -20.64
N ALA A 73 0.62 14.02 -20.67
CA ALA A 73 0.45 14.88 -21.85
C ALA A 73 1.15 14.31 -23.10
N VAL A 74 2.35 13.75 -22.95
CA VAL A 74 3.08 13.11 -24.05
C VAL A 74 2.39 11.82 -24.50
N ALA A 75 1.88 11.02 -23.57
CA ALA A 75 1.15 9.79 -23.91
C ALA A 75 -0.15 10.10 -24.67
N ASP A 76 -0.87 11.14 -24.26
CA ASP A 76 -2.09 11.60 -24.94
C ASP A 76 -1.81 12.11 -26.34
N GLU A 77 -0.72 12.85 -26.55
CA GLU A 77 -0.30 13.31 -27.87
C GLU A 77 0.07 12.12 -28.78
N VAL A 78 0.83 11.15 -28.27
CA VAL A 78 1.20 9.94 -29.01
C VAL A 78 -0.05 9.13 -29.38
N LEU A 79 -0.96 8.92 -28.43
CA LEU A 79 -2.23 8.23 -28.69
C LEU A 79 -3.12 8.99 -29.68
N ALA A 80 -3.12 10.33 -29.65
CA ALA A 80 -3.84 11.15 -30.63
C ALA A 80 -3.24 11.04 -32.04
N GLN A 81 -1.92 10.91 -32.17
CA GLN A 81 -1.25 10.62 -33.45
C GLN A 81 -1.66 9.25 -33.98
N TYR A 82 -1.66 8.22 -33.12
CA TYR A 82 -2.09 6.86 -33.49
C TYR A 82 -3.58 6.76 -33.88
N LYS A 83 -4.47 7.62 -33.34
CA LYS A 83 -5.88 7.66 -33.75
C LYS A 83 -6.09 8.09 -35.21
N ASN A 84 -5.14 8.85 -35.78
CA ASN A 84 -5.19 9.29 -37.17
C ASN A 84 -4.48 8.32 -38.12
N GLU A 85 -3.73 7.35 -37.59
CA GLU A 85 -3.10 6.31 -38.39
C GLU A 85 -4.14 5.28 -38.84
N LYS A 86 -4.01 4.85 -40.08
CA LYS A 86 -4.94 3.87 -40.65
C LYS A 86 -4.72 2.52 -39.96
N ALA A 87 -5.80 1.87 -39.53
CA ALA A 87 -5.72 0.53 -38.96
C ALA A 87 -5.26 -0.51 -40.00
N CYS A 88 -4.41 -1.45 -39.60
CA CYS A 88 -3.98 -2.53 -40.48
C CYS A 88 -5.15 -3.48 -40.78
N LYS A 89 -5.55 -3.59 -42.05
CA LYS A 89 -6.67 -4.46 -42.49
C LYS A 89 -6.41 -5.96 -42.30
N PHE A 90 -5.18 -6.36 -41.98
CA PHE A 90 -4.76 -7.74 -41.81
C PHE A 90 -4.58 -8.13 -40.33
N GLU A 91 -4.56 -7.17 -39.41
CA GLU A 91 -4.51 -7.44 -37.97
C GLU A 91 -5.95 -7.55 -37.44
N PRO A 92 -6.35 -8.70 -36.87
CA PRO A 92 -7.73 -8.94 -36.46
C PRO A 92 -8.18 -8.02 -35.32
N ASN A 93 -7.24 -7.41 -34.59
CA ASN A 93 -7.54 -6.53 -33.47
C ASN A 93 -7.65 -5.05 -33.87
N GLY A 94 -7.58 -4.73 -35.16
CA GLY A 94 -7.74 -3.35 -35.64
C GLY A 94 -6.67 -2.39 -35.12
N LYS A 95 -5.46 -2.90 -34.83
CA LYS A 95 -4.35 -2.07 -34.35
C LYS A 95 -3.94 -1.01 -35.40
N PRO A 96 -3.43 0.16 -34.95
CA PRO A 96 -2.78 1.12 -35.84
C PRO A 96 -1.69 0.45 -36.67
N CYS A 97 -1.50 0.91 -37.92
CA CYS A 97 -0.48 0.35 -38.80
C CYS A 97 0.93 0.60 -38.25
N ASP A 98 1.69 -0.46 -38.08
CA ASP A 98 3.09 -0.41 -37.64
C ASP A 98 4.08 -0.22 -38.80
N HIS A 99 3.58 0.04 -40.01
CA HIS A 99 4.34 0.10 -41.27
C HIS A 99 5.32 -1.07 -41.46
N CYS A 100 4.97 -2.27 -40.98
CA CYS A 100 5.73 -3.47 -41.27
C CYS A 100 5.92 -3.66 -42.80
N SER A 101 6.87 -4.50 -43.21
CA SER A 101 7.19 -4.71 -44.64
C SER A 101 5.96 -5.02 -45.53
N MET A 102 4.90 -5.60 -44.96
CA MET A 102 3.64 -5.87 -45.68
C MET A 102 2.78 -4.62 -45.94
N CYS A 103 2.79 -3.63 -45.05
CA CYS A 103 2.05 -2.37 -45.16
C CYS A 103 2.84 -1.34 -45.98
N SER A 104 4.14 -1.21 -45.66
CA SER A 104 5.07 -0.31 -46.36
C SER A 104 5.14 -0.58 -47.87
N SER A 105 5.16 -1.85 -48.28
CA SER A 105 5.21 -2.23 -49.71
C SER A 105 3.93 -1.92 -50.49
N ARG A 106 2.80 -1.71 -49.79
CA ARG A 106 1.49 -1.43 -50.40
C ARG A 106 1.10 0.05 -50.36
N GLY A 107 2.02 0.92 -49.94
CA GLY A 107 1.77 2.36 -49.81
C GLY A 107 0.79 2.69 -48.68
N PHE A 108 0.82 1.88 -47.62
CA PHE A 108 0.01 2.04 -46.43
C PHE A 108 0.86 2.44 -45.23
#